data_AF-A0A8J8MKW5-F1
#
_entry.id   AF-A0A8J8MKW5-F1
#
_cell.length_a   1.000
_cell.length_b   1.000
_cell.length_c   1.000
_cell.angle_alpha   90.00
_cell.angle_beta   90.00
_cell.angle_gamma   90.00
#
_symmetry.space_group_name_H-M   'P 1'
#
loop_
_entity.id
_entity.type
_entity.pdbx_description
1 polymer ?
#
loop_
_entity_poly.entity_id
_entity_poly.type
_entity_poly.pdbx_seq_one_letter_code
_entity_poly.pdbx_strand_id
1 'polypeptide(L)'
;MRFKGKRIGQLLSVMLMLSMIIGSTTVIATTVDERAASNKYIITCVKDNLDNKDMYIFANRLNSLGYSKEAENTNVTTSSLKNYFQNMYVKTVYHTGHGNVGSIMTANGSLRTGDVTVQAENIIIATCLTLSDTSWKNQFGGTAEKILGYTKVSYDYIDEDVVNNLGDALANGNNYMKGWYLANSPIYYLNDRWCGYVKEGSNIVEYSARTGNIPKASTLHTDMLEKNVSASKALLADERTFEDQFKNYLDTDMTRLIPKEKAPAKFMSTSEEFLEKVTTSRSQAVELAEAWLVENGYTTEDITLDYVSAIDAIVNDNDAMTVGYIVRYARTIDGLNIRSNGACDHISILVNGDEIVSVSDMWSDIHLTANESGHELNIMPVNKALENASKEISNQVKGGKVNFVTVNPCYSFQNEEIVPAYEFVSEDGITAIVSAENGEFISTK
;
A
#
# COMPACT_ATOMS: atom_id res chain seq x y z
N MET A 1 21.83 69.56 -40.05
CA MET A 1 20.35 69.67 -40.13
C MET A 1 19.82 69.84 -38.71
N ARG A 2 18.96 70.86 -38.52
CA ARG A 2 18.29 71.43 -37.32
C ARG A 2 18.52 70.87 -35.89
N PHE A 3 18.71 71.87 -35.01
CA PHE A 3 18.82 71.94 -33.54
C PHE A 3 17.67 71.38 -32.68
N LYS A 4 18.01 71.27 -31.37
CA LYS A 4 17.24 71.55 -30.11
C LYS A 4 17.02 70.27 -29.27
N GLY A 5 17.30 70.18 -27.97
CA GLY A 5 17.79 71.13 -26.97
C GLY A 5 17.16 70.84 -25.60
N LYS A 6 17.94 70.99 -24.50
CA LYS A 6 17.55 71.34 -23.10
C LYS A 6 16.59 70.35 -22.36
N ARG A 7 16.66 70.06 -21.06
CA ARG A 7 17.13 70.71 -19.80
C ARG A 7 17.23 69.57 -18.74
N ILE A 8 18.24 69.49 -17.87
CA ILE A 8 18.42 70.20 -16.56
C ILE A 8 17.34 69.85 -15.51
N GLY A 9 17.82 69.41 -14.34
CA GLY A 9 17.11 69.41 -13.05
C GLY A 9 17.65 68.33 -12.11
N GLN A 10 18.91 68.46 -11.66
CA GLN A 10 19.35 68.99 -10.35
C GLN A 10 19.23 67.96 -9.19
N LEU A 11 20.31 67.46 -8.57
CA LEU A 11 21.36 68.06 -7.71
C LEU A 11 20.96 68.20 -6.22
N LEU A 12 21.97 67.95 -5.38
CA LEU A 12 22.14 68.22 -3.94
C LEU A 12 21.66 67.14 -2.95
N SER A 13 22.39 66.80 -1.88
CA SER A 13 23.74 67.17 -1.43
C SER A 13 24.04 66.46 -0.10
N VAL A 14 25.32 66.16 0.12
CA VAL A 14 26.11 66.38 1.38
C VAL A 14 25.73 65.51 2.59
N MET A 15 26.59 64.77 3.31
CA MET A 15 28.01 64.86 3.74
C MET A 15 27.97 64.78 5.28
N LEU A 16 28.88 63.99 5.86
CA LEU A 16 29.31 63.99 7.27
C LEU A 16 28.25 63.47 8.28
N MET A 17 28.58 62.77 9.36
CA MET A 17 29.83 62.66 10.10
C MET A 17 29.77 61.40 11.00
N LEU A 18 30.93 60.81 11.24
CA LEU A 18 31.17 59.81 12.28
C LEU A 18 30.66 60.31 13.65
N SER A 19 29.96 59.43 14.37
CA SER A 19 30.08 59.35 15.82
C SER A 19 29.82 57.92 16.28
N MET A 20 30.84 57.34 16.91
CA MET A 20 30.80 56.12 17.70
C MET A 20 29.53 56.05 18.56
N ILE A 21 28.75 54.99 18.38
CA ILE A 21 27.92 54.42 19.43
C ILE A 21 28.29 52.94 19.49
N ILE A 22 28.92 52.58 20.61
CA ILE A 22 29.03 51.21 21.10
C ILE A 22 27.59 50.78 21.41
N GLY A 23 26.91 50.28 20.39
CA GLY A 23 25.63 49.60 20.53
C GLY A 23 25.94 48.12 20.59
N SER A 24 25.65 47.50 21.73
CA SER A 24 25.56 46.05 21.86
C SER A 24 24.75 45.49 20.69
N THR A 25 25.42 44.99 19.66
CA THR A 25 24.84 43.96 18.81
C THR A 25 24.70 42.75 19.71
N THR A 26 23.57 42.69 20.42
CA THR A 26 22.92 41.43 20.69
C THR A 26 22.78 40.80 19.32
N VAL A 27 23.74 39.96 18.96
CA VAL A 27 23.53 38.91 18.00
C VAL A 27 22.40 38.12 18.63
N ILE A 28 21.17 38.48 18.26
CA ILE A 28 20.08 37.52 18.31
C ILE A 28 20.56 36.50 17.31
N ALA A 29 21.31 35.52 17.80
CA ALA A 29 21.33 34.21 17.20
C ALA A 29 19.84 33.86 17.19
N THR A 30 19.20 34.11 16.05
CA THR A 30 18.08 33.30 15.63
C THR A 30 18.61 31.90 15.86
N THR A 31 18.17 31.28 16.95
CA THR A 31 18.11 29.85 17.07
C THR A 31 17.45 29.42 15.78
N VAL A 32 18.28 29.07 14.80
CA VAL A 32 17.86 28.22 13.69
C VAL A 32 17.26 27.07 14.44
N ASP A 33 15.93 27.03 14.41
CA ASP A 33 15.13 26.09 15.16
C ASP A 33 15.78 24.74 14.89
N GLU A 34 16.41 24.11 15.89
CA GLU A 34 17.04 22.78 15.73
C GLU A 34 15.99 21.72 15.34
N ARG A 35 14.71 22.12 15.24
CA ARG A 35 13.63 21.45 14.50
C ARG A 35 13.93 21.26 13.01
N ALA A 36 14.85 22.02 12.43
CA ALA A 36 15.34 21.80 11.08
C ALA A 36 16.12 20.48 11.00
N ALA A 37 15.46 19.44 10.48
CA ALA A 37 16.08 18.27 9.87
C ALA A 37 16.81 17.28 10.81
N SER A 38 16.19 16.83 11.89
CA SER A 38 16.61 15.53 12.42
C SER A 38 16.17 14.45 11.44
N ASN A 39 17.03 14.01 10.50
CA ASN A 39 16.80 12.79 9.71
C ASN A 39 16.99 11.55 10.60
N LYS A 40 16.45 11.57 11.81
CA LYS A 40 16.55 10.51 12.80
C LYS A 40 15.34 9.62 12.74
N TYR A 41 15.55 8.33 12.90
CA TYR A 41 14.46 7.36 12.95
C TYR A 41 14.62 6.34 14.07
N ILE A 42 13.48 5.81 14.51
CA ILE A 42 13.41 4.73 15.49
C ILE A 42 12.63 3.57 14.87
N ILE A 43 13.14 2.35 15.05
CA ILE A 43 12.45 1.12 14.66
C ILE A 43 12.15 0.31 15.91
N THR A 44 10.93 -0.19 16.02
CA THR A 44 10.53 -1.03 17.16
C THR A 44 9.71 -2.23 16.71
N CYS A 45 9.79 -3.30 17.48
CA CYS A 45 8.85 -4.40 17.39
C CYS A 45 8.62 -5.03 18.77
N VAL A 46 7.65 -5.93 18.84
CA VAL A 46 7.46 -6.85 19.97
C VAL A 46 8.01 -8.24 19.60
N LYS A 47 8.62 -8.97 20.54
CA LYS A 47 9.01 -10.37 20.29
C LYS A 47 7.85 -11.29 20.64
N ASP A 48 7.11 -11.69 19.62
CA ASP A 48 5.92 -12.55 19.73
C ASP A 48 6.00 -13.79 18.81
N ASN A 49 7.19 -14.10 18.30
CA ASN A 49 7.48 -15.15 17.32
C ASN A 49 6.96 -14.86 15.90
N LEU A 50 6.50 -13.64 15.61
CA LEU A 50 6.33 -13.18 14.25
C LEU A 50 7.66 -12.83 13.59
N ASP A 51 7.66 -12.82 12.26
CA ASP A 51 8.76 -12.30 11.49
C ASP A 51 8.76 -10.77 11.60
N ASN A 52 9.92 -10.20 11.89
CA ASN A 52 10.12 -8.75 11.99
C ASN A 52 11.10 -8.25 10.92
N LYS A 53 11.26 -9.01 9.83
CA LYS A 53 12.14 -8.69 8.71
C LYS A 53 11.84 -7.34 8.06
N ASP A 54 10.55 -7.00 7.93
CA ASP A 54 10.05 -5.70 7.49
C ASP A 54 10.72 -4.52 8.22
N MET A 55 10.92 -4.63 9.54
CA MET A 55 11.58 -3.60 10.36
C MET A 55 13.01 -3.33 9.88
N TYR A 56 13.76 -4.39 9.55
CA TYR A 56 15.15 -4.28 9.11
C TYR A 56 15.23 -3.80 7.66
N ILE A 57 14.31 -4.24 6.80
CA ILE A 57 14.20 -3.73 5.44
C ILE A 57 13.98 -2.22 5.49
N PHE A 58 13.00 -1.76 6.27
CA PHE A 58 12.69 -0.34 6.37
C PHE A 58 13.87 0.47 6.95
N ALA A 59 14.55 -0.06 7.98
CA ALA A 59 15.76 0.55 8.51
C ALA A 59 16.85 0.72 7.43
N ASN A 60 17.09 -0.30 6.62
CA ASN A 60 18.08 -0.26 5.54
C ASN A 60 17.71 0.76 4.47
N ARG A 61 16.42 0.84 4.10
CA ARG A 61 15.91 1.85 3.17
C ARG A 61 16.14 3.26 3.70
N LEU A 62 15.77 3.56 4.95
CA LEU A 62 16.01 4.88 5.54
C LEU A 62 17.50 5.23 5.65
N ASN A 63 18.36 4.28 6.03
CA ASN A 63 19.81 4.49 6.03
C ASN A 63 20.34 4.87 4.65
N SER A 64 19.84 4.22 3.58
CA SER A 64 20.25 4.53 2.20
C SER A 64 19.83 5.94 1.76
N LEU A 65 18.81 6.51 2.41
CA LEU A 65 18.33 7.89 2.21
C LEU A 65 19.05 8.91 3.10
N GLY A 66 20.09 8.49 3.84
CA GLY A 66 20.87 9.37 4.72
C GLY A 66 20.21 9.63 6.08
N TYR A 67 19.19 8.85 6.46
CA TYR A 67 18.66 8.91 7.81
C TYR A 67 19.60 8.19 8.79
N SER A 68 19.64 8.66 10.04
CA SER A 68 20.43 8.11 11.12
C SER A 68 19.53 7.39 12.13
N LYS A 69 19.84 6.13 12.43
CA LYS A 69 19.09 5.37 13.42
C LYS A 69 19.37 5.88 14.82
N GLU A 70 18.33 6.31 15.53
CA GLU A 70 18.42 6.77 16.92
C GLU A 70 18.26 5.60 17.89
N ALA A 71 17.32 4.69 17.62
CA ALA A 71 17.06 3.53 18.46
C ALA A 71 16.47 2.36 17.68
N GLU A 72 16.76 1.16 18.17
CA GLU A 72 16.11 -0.08 17.77
C GLU A 72 15.77 -0.91 19.01
N ASN A 73 14.53 -1.37 19.13
CA ASN A 73 14.14 -2.25 20.23
C ASN A 73 13.19 -3.33 19.72
N THR A 74 13.68 -4.57 19.70
CA THR A 74 12.93 -5.72 19.20
C THR A 74 11.97 -6.32 20.22
N ASN A 75 11.99 -5.88 21.49
CA ASN A 75 11.02 -6.29 22.50
C ASN A 75 10.53 -5.07 23.30
N VAL A 76 9.89 -4.14 22.60
CA VAL A 76 9.55 -2.83 23.16
C VAL A 76 8.48 -2.95 24.28
N THR A 77 8.69 -2.26 25.39
CA THR A 77 7.69 -2.13 26.46
C THR A 77 6.71 -1.00 26.15
N THR A 78 5.53 -1.01 26.79
CA THR A 78 4.53 0.07 26.63
C THR A 78 5.14 1.45 26.90
N SER A 79 5.93 1.60 27.98
CA SER A 79 6.57 2.86 28.33
C SER A 79 7.60 3.30 27.29
N SER A 80 8.41 2.38 26.76
CA SER A 80 9.40 2.71 25.73
C SER A 80 8.72 3.13 24.43
N LEU A 81 7.70 2.40 23.98
CA LEU A 81 6.97 2.73 22.75
C LEU A 81 6.30 4.11 22.87
N LYS A 82 5.63 4.37 24.00
CA LYS A 82 5.04 5.67 24.31
C LYS A 82 6.07 6.80 24.26
N ASN A 83 7.24 6.58 24.86
CA ASN A 83 8.33 7.57 24.84
C ASN A 83 8.82 7.85 23.41
N TYR A 84 8.92 6.83 22.56
CA TYR A 84 9.33 7.03 21.17
C TYR A 84 8.28 7.80 20.36
N PHE A 85 7.00 7.51 20.55
CA PHE A 85 5.92 8.26 19.89
C PHE A 85 5.90 9.72 20.34
N GLN A 86 6.26 9.99 21.60
CA GLN A 86 6.34 11.32 22.20
C GLN A 86 7.68 12.06 21.95
N ASN A 87 8.61 11.47 21.20
CA ASN A 87 9.91 12.08 20.96
C ASN A 87 9.87 13.08 19.80
N MET A 88 9.91 14.38 20.13
CA MET A 88 9.88 15.47 19.15
C MET A 88 11.15 15.59 18.27
N TYR A 89 12.24 14.88 18.60
CA TYR A 89 13.51 14.91 17.86
C TYR A 89 13.68 13.75 16.88
N VAL A 90 12.59 13.02 16.61
CA VAL A 90 12.57 11.87 15.71
C VAL A 90 11.63 12.17 14.56
N LYS A 91 12.14 12.02 13.33
CA LYS A 91 11.34 12.24 12.12
C LYS A 91 10.44 11.07 11.81
N THR A 92 10.90 9.84 12.06
CA THR A 92 10.12 8.64 11.74
C THR A 92 10.20 7.60 12.85
N VAL A 93 9.05 7.14 13.32
CA VAL A 93 8.94 5.95 14.16
C VAL A 93 8.22 4.86 13.37
N TYR A 94 8.87 3.71 13.22
CA TYR A 94 8.27 2.51 12.66
C TYR A 94 8.04 1.48 13.77
N HIS A 95 6.85 0.90 13.80
CA HIS A 95 6.51 -0.18 14.72
C HIS A 95 5.84 -1.34 13.98
N THR A 96 6.31 -2.57 14.23
CA THR A 96 5.74 -3.81 13.69
C THR A 96 5.48 -4.86 14.78
N GLY A 97 4.62 -5.84 14.48
CA GLY A 97 4.17 -6.91 15.37
C GLY A 97 2.64 -6.99 15.46
N HIS A 98 2.11 -7.38 16.62
CA HIS A 98 0.66 -7.49 16.80
C HIS A 98 -0.04 -6.18 17.15
N GLY A 99 -1.26 -6.04 16.65
CA GLY A 99 -2.18 -4.96 16.96
C GLY A 99 -3.61 -5.47 17.12
N ASN A 100 -4.46 -4.62 17.68
CA ASN A 100 -5.91 -4.79 17.68
C ASN A 100 -6.53 -3.39 17.56
N VAL A 101 -7.86 -3.30 17.40
CA VAL A 101 -8.59 -2.03 17.28
C VAL A 101 -8.16 -1.02 18.35
N GLY A 102 -7.49 0.06 17.92
CA GLY A 102 -7.02 1.14 18.81
C GLY A 102 -5.88 0.77 19.75
N SER A 103 -5.16 -0.33 19.50
CA SER A 103 -4.06 -0.78 20.36
C SER A 103 -2.90 -1.42 19.61
N ILE A 104 -1.72 -1.24 20.18
CA ILE A 104 -0.45 -1.81 19.74
C ILE A 104 0.06 -2.74 20.84
N MET A 105 0.37 -4.00 20.51
CA MET A 105 0.92 -4.95 21.48
C MET A 105 2.37 -4.62 21.83
N THR A 106 2.74 -4.90 23.08
CA THR A 106 4.09 -4.63 23.60
C THR A 106 4.52 -5.75 24.54
N ALA A 107 5.81 -5.80 24.89
CA ALA A 107 6.40 -6.87 25.69
C ALA A 107 5.73 -7.07 27.08
N ASN A 108 5.08 -6.05 27.61
CA ASN A 108 4.48 -6.05 28.95
C ASN A 108 3.03 -5.57 28.98
N GLY A 109 2.33 -5.58 27.85
CA GLY A 109 0.94 -5.11 27.75
C GLY A 109 0.61 -4.55 26.36
N SER A 110 -0.12 -3.45 26.31
CA SER A 110 -0.48 -2.77 25.06
C SER A 110 -0.46 -1.25 25.23
N LEU A 111 -0.02 -0.52 24.21
CA LEU A 111 -0.25 0.92 24.11
C LEU A 111 -1.60 1.17 23.45
N ARG A 112 -2.52 1.88 24.12
CA ARG A 112 -3.81 2.25 23.54
C ARG A 112 -3.77 3.68 22.99
N THR A 113 -4.64 3.96 22.02
CA THR A 113 -4.81 5.30 21.42
C THR A 113 -4.88 6.43 22.44
N GLY A 114 -5.71 6.28 23.48
CA GLY A 114 -5.88 7.31 24.52
C GLY A 114 -4.70 7.51 25.48
N ASP A 115 -3.65 6.70 25.39
CA ASP A 115 -2.51 6.75 26.32
C ASP A 115 -1.33 7.57 25.80
N VAL A 116 -1.40 8.11 24.58
CA VAL A 116 -0.26 8.72 23.87
C VAL A 116 -0.62 10.07 23.27
N THR A 117 0.37 10.96 23.21
CA THR A 117 0.29 12.17 22.36
C THR A 117 1.47 12.10 21.41
N VAL A 118 1.22 11.92 20.13
CA VAL A 118 2.25 11.76 19.10
C VAL A 118 3.00 13.07 18.91
N GLN A 119 4.32 13.02 18.94
CA GLN A 119 5.21 14.15 18.63
C GLN A 119 6.22 13.77 17.55
N ALA A 120 6.53 12.49 17.34
CA ALA A 120 7.31 12.10 16.16
C ALA A 120 6.59 12.57 14.88
N GLU A 121 7.34 13.11 13.92
CA GLU A 121 6.77 13.76 12.73
C GLU A 121 5.95 12.76 11.90
N ASN A 122 6.49 11.57 11.67
CA ASN A 122 5.85 10.49 10.94
C ASN A 122 5.85 9.22 11.81
N ILE A 123 4.67 8.64 12.02
CA ILE A 123 4.53 7.33 12.65
C ILE A 123 3.96 6.35 11.62
N ILE A 124 4.60 5.19 11.50
CA ILE A 124 4.10 4.05 10.74
C ILE A 124 3.86 2.90 11.72
N ILE A 125 2.59 2.49 11.81
CA ILE A 125 2.11 1.41 12.66
C ILE A 125 1.76 0.23 11.74
N ALA A 126 2.77 -0.59 11.46
CA ALA A 126 2.66 -1.82 10.69
C ALA A 126 2.14 -2.96 11.58
N THR A 127 0.99 -2.75 12.22
CA THR A 127 0.32 -3.76 13.06
C THR A 127 -1.15 -3.87 12.69
N CYS A 128 -1.67 -5.09 12.74
CA CYS A 128 -3.04 -5.39 12.34
C CYS A 128 -4.08 -4.53 13.09
N LEU A 129 -5.13 -4.08 12.38
CA LEU A 129 -6.36 -3.46 12.94
C LEU A 129 -6.15 -2.18 13.77
N THR A 130 -4.92 -1.68 13.93
CA THR A 130 -4.65 -0.64 14.92
C THR A 130 -5.32 0.68 14.57
N LEU A 131 -5.35 1.06 13.29
CA LEU A 131 -6.01 2.28 12.82
C LEU A 131 -7.50 2.11 12.52
N SER A 132 -8.08 0.93 12.73
CA SER A 132 -9.55 0.76 12.67
C SER A 132 -10.28 1.67 13.66
N ASP A 133 -9.61 2.01 14.77
CA ASP A 133 -10.07 3.04 15.71
C ASP A 133 -9.73 4.43 15.17
N THR A 134 -10.76 5.22 14.88
CA THR A 134 -10.61 6.60 14.36
C THR A 134 -10.08 7.57 15.41
N SER A 135 -10.00 7.18 16.69
CA SER A 135 -9.49 8.05 17.76
C SER A 135 -8.00 8.40 17.65
N TRP A 136 -7.24 7.69 16.80
CA TRP A 136 -5.85 8.05 16.47
C TRP A 136 -5.72 9.47 15.92
N LYS A 137 -6.73 10.00 15.21
CA LYS A 137 -6.75 11.39 14.72
C LYS A 137 -6.63 12.42 15.83
N ASN A 138 -7.04 12.07 17.05
CA ASN A 138 -7.02 12.97 18.21
C ASN A 138 -5.69 12.95 18.97
N GLN A 139 -4.71 12.13 18.55
CA GLN A 139 -3.45 11.97 19.27
C GLN A 139 -2.33 12.87 18.76
N PHE A 140 -2.60 13.75 17.78
CA PHE A 140 -1.60 14.64 17.21
C PHE A 140 -1.12 15.69 18.21
N GLY A 141 0.18 15.72 18.45
CA GLY A 141 0.89 16.74 19.21
C GLY A 141 1.47 17.85 18.32
N GLY A 142 2.42 18.61 18.87
CA GLY A 142 2.92 19.83 18.24
C GLY A 142 3.66 19.58 16.93
N THR A 143 4.50 18.54 16.90
CA THR A 143 5.38 18.19 15.77
C THR A 143 4.90 17.03 14.93
N ALA A 144 3.80 16.38 15.30
CA ALA A 144 3.22 15.28 14.54
C ALA A 144 2.61 15.77 13.22
N GLU A 145 2.93 15.09 12.13
CA GLU A 145 2.42 15.40 10.79
C GLU A 145 1.64 14.23 10.19
N LYS A 146 2.04 12.98 10.47
CA LYS A 146 1.39 11.78 9.90
C LYS A 146 1.35 10.61 10.86
N ILE A 147 0.20 9.92 10.90
CA ILE A 147 0.05 8.59 11.50
C ILE A 147 -0.50 7.66 10.42
N LEU A 148 0.32 6.71 10.00
CA LEU A 148 0.06 5.77 8.92
C LEU A 148 0.02 4.35 9.48
N GLY A 149 -0.76 3.46 8.88
CA GLY A 149 -0.85 2.08 9.35
C GLY A 149 -2.07 1.35 8.84
N TYR A 150 -2.37 0.21 9.48
CA TYR A 150 -3.38 -0.70 8.99
C TYR A 150 -4.73 -0.60 9.71
N THR A 151 -5.79 -0.73 8.91
CA THR A 151 -7.20 -0.79 9.35
C THR A 151 -7.76 -2.21 9.34
N LYS A 152 -6.99 -3.19 8.88
CA LYS A 152 -7.32 -4.61 8.84
C LYS A 152 -6.10 -5.47 9.17
N VAL A 153 -6.27 -6.78 9.03
CA VAL A 153 -5.21 -7.76 9.15
C VAL A 153 -4.17 -7.55 8.04
N SER A 154 -2.90 -7.59 8.42
CA SER A 154 -1.73 -7.66 7.53
C SER A 154 -0.95 -8.94 7.82
N TYR A 155 -0.05 -9.30 6.92
CA TYR A 155 0.79 -10.50 7.01
C TYR A 155 2.24 -10.13 6.67
N ASP A 156 3.20 -10.86 7.25
CA ASP A 156 4.64 -10.53 7.17
C ASP A 156 5.14 -10.23 5.75
N TYR A 157 4.80 -11.06 4.74
CA TYR A 157 5.24 -10.84 3.36
C TYR A 157 4.64 -9.57 2.73
N ILE A 158 3.44 -9.16 3.15
CA ILE A 158 2.82 -7.91 2.70
C ILE A 158 3.55 -6.74 3.34
N ASP A 159 3.85 -6.85 4.64
CA ASP A 159 4.58 -5.81 5.35
C ASP A 159 5.96 -5.59 4.72
N GLU A 160 6.65 -6.67 4.35
CA GLU A 160 7.90 -6.63 3.59
C GLU A 160 7.76 -5.95 2.22
N ASP A 161 6.75 -6.30 1.43
CA ASP A 161 6.46 -5.68 0.13
C ASP A 161 6.17 -4.18 0.30
N VAL A 162 5.34 -3.83 1.28
CA VAL A 162 4.95 -2.44 1.60
C VAL A 162 6.17 -1.62 2.00
N VAL A 163 7.03 -2.09 2.91
CA VAL A 163 8.20 -1.30 3.33
C VAL A 163 9.25 -1.17 2.23
N ASN A 164 9.39 -2.16 1.35
CA ASN A 164 10.23 -2.05 0.16
C ASN A 164 9.72 -0.96 -0.77
N ASN A 165 8.44 -1.04 -1.15
CA ASN A 165 7.82 -0.09 -2.05
C ASN A 165 7.78 1.33 -1.45
N LEU A 166 7.56 1.46 -0.14
CA LEU A 166 7.63 2.74 0.56
C LEU A 166 9.05 3.32 0.48
N GLY A 167 10.07 2.50 0.76
CA GLY A 167 11.47 2.92 0.66
C GLY A 167 11.84 3.40 -0.75
N ASP A 168 11.41 2.66 -1.78
CA ASP A 168 11.62 3.03 -3.18
C ASP A 168 10.88 4.32 -3.55
N ALA A 169 9.64 4.50 -3.08
CA ALA A 169 8.88 5.72 -3.31
C ALA A 169 9.54 6.94 -2.64
N LEU A 170 10.04 6.80 -1.40
CA LEU A 170 10.78 7.86 -0.71
C LEU A 170 12.10 8.18 -1.43
N ALA A 171 12.81 7.16 -1.95
CA ALA A 171 14.02 7.35 -2.76
C ALA A 171 13.77 8.15 -4.04
N ASN A 172 12.56 8.02 -4.60
CA ASN A 172 12.10 8.77 -5.75
C ASN A 172 11.57 10.18 -5.39
N GLY A 173 11.82 10.66 -4.17
CA GLY A 173 11.46 12.01 -3.74
C GLY A 173 10.00 12.19 -3.31
N ASN A 174 9.21 11.11 -3.18
CA ASN A 174 7.86 11.21 -2.67
C ASN A 174 7.86 11.47 -1.16
N ASN A 175 6.82 12.15 -0.67
CA ASN A 175 6.58 12.26 0.77
C ASN A 175 6.00 10.95 1.34
N TYR A 176 5.95 10.83 2.67
CA TYR A 176 5.46 9.62 3.36
C TYR A 176 4.03 9.23 3.00
N MET A 177 3.12 10.19 2.76
CA MET A 177 1.73 9.88 2.44
C MET A 177 1.62 9.28 1.03
N LYS A 178 2.26 9.94 0.06
CA LYS A 178 2.40 9.43 -1.32
C LYS A 178 3.10 8.07 -1.34
N GLY A 179 4.21 7.95 -0.63
CA GLY A 179 4.95 6.69 -0.54
C GLY A 179 4.12 5.56 0.08
N TRP A 180 3.36 5.84 1.13
CA TRP A 180 2.49 4.86 1.77
C TRP A 180 1.36 4.41 0.85
N TYR A 181 0.77 5.35 0.11
CA TYR A 181 -0.21 5.05 -0.94
C TYR A 181 0.39 4.09 -2.00
N LEU A 182 1.54 4.46 -2.60
CA LEU A 182 2.20 3.64 -3.62
C LEU A 182 2.60 2.27 -3.09
N ALA A 183 3.01 2.21 -1.83
CA ALA A 183 3.40 0.96 -1.21
C ALA A 183 2.26 -0.04 -1.12
N ASN A 184 1.04 0.46 -0.92
CA ASN A 184 -0.16 -0.34 -0.77
C ASN A 184 -0.90 -0.56 -2.10
N SER A 185 -0.72 0.29 -3.12
CA SER A 185 -1.44 0.20 -4.40
C SER A 185 -1.31 -1.14 -5.16
N PRO A 186 -0.23 -1.92 -4.98
CA PRO A 186 -0.13 -3.25 -5.57
C PRO A 186 -1.01 -4.32 -4.92
N ILE A 187 -1.52 -4.07 -3.72
CA ILE A 187 -2.21 -5.06 -2.90
C ILE A 187 -3.64 -5.24 -3.44
N TYR A 188 -3.98 -6.49 -3.77
CA TYR A 188 -5.24 -6.86 -4.42
C TYR A 188 -6.49 -6.46 -3.59
N TYR A 189 -6.42 -6.47 -2.25
CA TYR A 189 -7.48 -5.98 -1.36
C TYR A 189 -7.13 -4.64 -0.67
N LEU A 190 -6.75 -3.64 -1.47
CA LEU A 190 -6.48 -2.26 -1.01
C LEU A 190 -7.61 -1.65 -0.14
N ASN A 191 -8.85 -2.04 -0.43
CA ASN A 191 -10.09 -1.40 0.00
C ASN A 191 -10.40 -1.44 1.49
N ASP A 192 -9.59 -2.08 2.31
CA ASP A 192 -9.80 -2.07 3.74
C ASP A 192 -8.49 -2.11 4.53
N ARG A 193 -7.31 -2.02 3.91
CA ARG A 193 -6.07 -2.35 4.64
C ARG A 193 -5.33 -1.17 5.24
N TRP A 194 -5.37 0.02 4.66
CA TRP A 194 -4.59 1.14 5.17
C TRP A 194 -5.38 2.43 5.38
N CYS A 195 -4.84 3.26 6.26
CA CYS A 195 -5.33 4.59 6.58
C CYS A 195 -4.14 5.50 6.87
N GLY A 196 -4.27 6.77 6.50
CA GLY A 196 -3.35 7.81 6.92
C GLY A 196 -4.10 8.98 7.55
N TYR A 197 -3.77 9.32 8.79
CA TYR A 197 -4.15 10.60 9.38
C TYR A 197 -3.04 11.59 9.06
N VAL A 198 -3.38 12.73 8.48
CA VAL A 198 -2.44 13.76 8.03
C VAL A 198 -2.87 15.11 8.60
N LYS A 199 -1.91 15.86 9.13
CA LYS A 199 -2.14 17.23 9.60
C LYS A 199 -2.11 18.19 8.41
N GLU A 200 -3.21 18.89 8.19
CA GLU A 200 -3.36 19.90 7.14
C GLU A 200 -3.78 21.22 7.79
N GLY A 201 -2.78 22.06 8.05
CA GLY A 201 -2.96 23.28 8.84
C GLY A 201 -3.43 22.97 10.26
N SER A 202 -4.64 23.41 10.60
CA SER A 202 -5.27 23.15 11.91
C SER A 202 -6.12 21.88 11.94
N ASN A 203 -6.32 21.21 10.81
CA ASN A 203 -7.18 20.04 10.69
C ASN A 203 -6.35 18.77 10.68
N ILE A 204 -6.97 17.67 11.15
CA ILE A 204 -6.46 16.32 10.92
C ILE A 204 -7.42 15.66 9.92
N VAL A 205 -6.88 15.26 8.78
CA VAL A 205 -7.62 14.65 7.69
C VAL A 205 -7.28 13.17 7.66
N GLU A 206 -8.30 12.32 7.72
CA GLU A 206 -8.15 10.91 7.42
C GLU A 206 -8.23 10.70 5.91
N TYR A 207 -7.22 10.09 5.32
CA TYR A 207 -7.25 9.54 3.98
C TYR A 207 -7.35 8.02 4.07
N SER A 208 -8.45 7.46 3.58
CA SER A 208 -8.65 6.01 3.59
C SER A 208 -9.51 5.53 2.43
N ALA A 209 -9.32 4.26 2.08
CA ALA A 209 -10.07 3.59 1.03
C ALA A 209 -11.11 2.60 1.61
N ARG A 210 -11.68 2.87 2.80
CA ARG A 210 -12.56 1.97 3.59
C ARG A 210 -13.93 1.74 2.95
N THR A 211 -13.95 1.18 1.75
CA THR A 211 -15.18 1.01 0.96
C THR A 211 -16.11 -0.09 1.52
N GLY A 212 -15.63 -0.92 2.46
CA GLY A 212 -16.43 -1.98 3.07
C GLY A 212 -16.78 -3.13 2.12
N ASN A 213 -16.10 -3.21 0.97
CA ASN A 213 -16.22 -4.29 -0.01
C ASN A 213 -15.45 -5.54 0.46
N ILE A 214 -15.80 -6.05 1.63
CA ILE A 214 -15.32 -7.33 2.14
C ILE A 214 -16.17 -8.43 1.47
N PRO A 215 -15.60 -9.55 1.00
CA PRO A 215 -16.38 -10.75 0.71
C PRO A 215 -17.26 -11.02 1.94
N LYS A 216 -18.58 -10.86 1.81
CA LYS A 216 -19.49 -10.92 2.96
C LYS A 216 -19.19 -12.20 3.73
N ALA A 217 -18.73 -12.06 4.98
CA ALA A 217 -18.53 -13.18 5.89
C ALA A 217 -19.83 -13.97 5.88
N SER A 218 -19.77 -15.11 5.20
CA SER A 218 -20.96 -15.90 5.01
C SER A 218 -21.21 -16.50 6.38
N THR A 219 -22.43 -16.47 6.88
CA THR A 219 -22.81 -17.22 8.08
C THR A 219 -22.76 -18.74 7.85
N LEU A 220 -21.94 -19.22 6.90
CA LEU A 220 -21.86 -20.61 6.49
C LEU A 220 -21.07 -21.40 7.52
N HIS A 221 -21.58 -22.60 7.78
CA HIS A 221 -20.82 -23.63 8.47
C HIS A 221 -19.54 -23.92 7.65
N THR A 222 -18.40 -23.81 8.32
CA THR A 222 -17.08 -24.13 7.78
C THR A 222 -16.62 -25.46 8.36
N ASP A 223 -16.02 -26.32 7.55
CA ASP A 223 -15.36 -27.53 8.07
C ASP A 223 -13.84 -27.34 8.03
N MET A 224 -13.17 -27.86 9.06
CA MET A 224 -11.72 -27.82 9.17
C MET A 224 -11.12 -28.81 8.17
N LEU A 225 -10.21 -28.32 7.32
CA LEU A 225 -9.37 -29.15 6.45
C LEU A 225 -8.05 -29.49 7.16
N GLU A 226 -7.42 -28.48 7.76
CA GLU A 226 -6.13 -28.58 8.44
C GLU A 226 -6.06 -27.62 9.63
N LYS A 227 -5.03 -27.72 10.47
CA LYS A 227 -4.90 -26.96 11.74
C LYS A 227 -5.29 -25.47 11.63
N ASN A 228 -4.86 -24.79 10.58
CA ASN A 228 -5.12 -23.36 10.35
C ASN A 228 -5.99 -23.08 9.11
N VAL A 229 -6.58 -24.10 8.49
CA VAL A 229 -7.33 -23.95 7.23
C VAL A 229 -8.72 -24.56 7.36
N SER A 230 -9.74 -23.76 7.12
CA SER A 230 -11.11 -24.23 6.85
C SER A 230 -11.63 -23.71 5.53
N ALA A 231 -12.69 -24.34 5.08
CA ALA A 231 -13.46 -23.87 3.94
C ALA A 231 -14.96 -23.95 4.22
N SER A 232 -15.74 -23.14 3.51
CA SER A 232 -17.19 -23.24 3.50
C SER A 232 -17.63 -24.60 2.96
N LYS A 233 -18.73 -25.15 3.49
CA LYS A 233 -19.31 -26.40 2.96
C LYS A 233 -19.61 -26.36 1.46
N ALA A 234 -19.91 -25.17 0.93
CA ALA A 234 -20.14 -24.99 -0.50
C ALA A 234 -18.87 -25.28 -1.31
N LEU A 235 -17.70 -24.80 -0.87
CA LEU A 235 -16.42 -25.11 -1.52
C LEU A 235 -16.05 -26.60 -1.40
N LEU A 236 -16.30 -27.21 -0.25
CA LEU A 236 -15.98 -28.63 -0.03
C LEU A 236 -16.88 -29.57 -0.84
N ALA A 237 -18.07 -29.11 -1.22
CA ALA A 237 -18.99 -29.83 -2.10
C ALA A 237 -18.84 -29.43 -3.59
N ASP A 238 -17.92 -28.53 -3.92
CA ASP A 238 -17.75 -28.02 -5.28
C ASP A 238 -16.91 -29.00 -6.12
N GLU A 239 -17.60 -29.77 -6.97
CA GLU A 239 -16.98 -30.74 -7.89
C GLU A 239 -16.70 -30.16 -9.28
N ARG A 240 -16.90 -28.85 -9.48
CA ARG A 240 -16.61 -28.20 -10.77
C ARG A 240 -15.10 -28.24 -11.05
N THR A 241 -14.74 -28.42 -12.32
CA THR A 241 -13.35 -28.40 -12.80
C THR A 241 -13.03 -27.11 -13.59
N PHE A 242 -14.03 -26.30 -13.95
CA PHE A 242 -13.85 -25.13 -14.82
C PHE A 242 -13.11 -25.43 -16.15
N GLU A 243 -13.04 -26.69 -16.57
CA GLU A 243 -12.26 -27.13 -17.73
C GLU A 243 -12.61 -26.34 -18.99
N ASP A 244 -13.90 -26.07 -19.22
CA ASP A 244 -14.40 -25.24 -20.32
C ASP A 244 -13.78 -23.83 -20.39
N GLN A 245 -13.42 -23.25 -19.25
CA GLN A 245 -12.78 -21.92 -19.19
C GLN A 245 -11.28 -21.99 -19.45
N PHE A 246 -10.65 -23.14 -19.20
CA PHE A 246 -9.25 -23.37 -19.49
C PHE A 246 -8.99 -23.88 -20.91
N LYS A 247 -10.02 -24.26 -21.68
CA LYS A 247 -9.85 -24.91 -23.00
C LYS A 247 -8.97 -24.12 -23.98
N ASN A 248 -9.05 -22.80 -23.95
CA ASN A 248 -8.27 -21.96 -24.85
C ASN A 248 -6.79 -21.90 -24.45
N TYR A 249 -6.42 -22.27 -23.23
CA TYR A 249 -5.03 -22.26 -22.73
C TYR A 249 -4.04 -22.96 -23.68
N LEU A 250 -4.45 -24.06 -24.33
CA LEU A 250 -3.60 -24.82 -25.25
C LEU A 250 -3.48 -24.19 -26.64
N ASP A 251 -4.47 -23.38 -27.03
CA ASP A 251 -4.60 -22.81 -28.38
C ASP A 251 -4.27 -21.30 -28.42
N THR A 252 -4.17 -20.65 -27.26
CA THR A 252 -3.92 -19.22 -27.17
C THR A 252 -2.50 -18.91 -27.62
N ASP A 253 -2.38 -18.02 -28.61
CA ASP A 253 -1.10 -17.48 -29.06
C ASP A 253 -0.56 -16.52 -28.01
N MET A 254 0.08 -17.13 -27.04
CA MET A 254 0.68 -16.52 -25.88
C MET A 254 1.84 -15.58 -26.19
N THR A 255 2.36 -15.60 -27.43
CA THR A 255 3.41 -14.66 -27.88
C THR A 255 2.89 -13.24 -28.11
N ARG A 256 1.57 -13.05 -28.09
CA ARG A 256 0.90 -11.73 -28.20
C ARG A 256 0.97 -10.90 -26.93
N LEU A 257 1.26 -11.53 -25.80
CA LEU A 257 1.40 -10.87 -24.51
C LEU A 257 2.65 -9.97 -24.54
N ILE A 258 2.45 -8.68 -24.80
CA ILE A 258 3.54 -7.70 -24.90
C ILE A 258 4.35 -7.73 -23.58
N PRO A 259 5.64 -8.11 -23.62
CA PRO A 259 6.54 -7.91 -22.48
C PRO A 259 6.63 -6.40 -22.23
N LYS A 260 6.33 -5.98 -21.01
CA LYS A 260 6.56 -4.60 -20.59
C LYS A 260 7.51 -4.66 -19.41
N GLU A 261 8.64 -3.98 -19.56
CA GLU A 261 9.60 -3.83 -18.49
C GLU A 261 8.87 -3.28 -17.26
N LYS A 262 8.95 -4.00 -16.14
CA LYS A 262 8.34 -3.59 -14.87
C LYS A 262 8.74 -2.15 -14.56
N ALA A 263 7.77 -1.24 -14.65
CA ALA A 263 7.99 0.16 -14.31
C ALA A 263 7.71 0.35 -12.81
N PRO A 264 8.62 0.97 -12.04
CA PRO A 264 8.30 1.34 -10.67
C PRO A 264 7.08 2.25 -10.65
N ALA A 265 6.24 2.12 -9.62
CA ALA A 265 5.09 2.99 -9.47
C ALA A 265 5.53 4.46 -9.37
N LYS A 266 4.83 5.33 -10.10
CA LYS A 266 5.20 6.75 -10.23
C LYS A 266 4.01 7.63 -9.89
N PHE A 267 4.23 8.58 -8.99
CA PHE A 267 3.42 9.78 -8.93
C PHE A 267 3.80 10.68 -10.11
N MET A 268 2.79 11.04 -10.91
CA MET A 268 2.94 11.94 -12.05
C MET A 268 2.78 13.41 -11.62
N SER A 269 2.07 13.67 -10.52
CA SER A 269 1.90 15.02 -9.98
C SER A 269 3.08 15.47 -9.13
N THR A 270 3.55 16.69 -9.39
CA THR A 270 4.63 17.37 -8.64
C THR A 270 4.14 18.15 -7.43
N SER A 271 2.82 18.21 -7.17
CA SER A 271 2.27 18.93 -6.00
C SER A 271 2.77 18.33 -4.68
N GLU A 272 2.96 19.13 -3.63
CA GLU A 272 3.23 18.60 -2.30
C GLU A 272 1.95 18.05 -1.63
N GLU A 273 0.80 18.59 -2.01
CA GLU A 273 -0.51 18.12 -1.57
C GLU A 273 -0.81 16.74 -2.16
N PHE A 274 -1.47 15.88 -1.38
CA PHE A 274 -1.72 14.50 -1.78
C PHE A 274 -2.83 14.42 -2.83
N LEU A 275 -4.04 14.87 -2.47
CA LEU A 275 -5.22 14.84 -3.33
C LEU A 275 -6.14 16.02 -3.00
N GLU A 276 -6.67 16.66 -4.03
CA GLU A 276 -7.71 17.68 -3.89
C GLU A 276 -9.11 17.07 -3.96
N LYS A 277 -10.12 17.82 -3.52
CA LYS A 277 -11.53 17.42 -3.65
C LYS A 277 -11.90 17.29 -5.13
N VAL A 278 -12.57 16.21 -5.49
CA VAL A 278 -12.95 15.92 -6.88
C VAL A 278 -14.47 15.91 -7.05
N THR A 279 -14.93 16.32 -8.24
CA THR A 279 -16.33 16.12 -8.69
C THR A 279 -16.48 14.94 -9.63
N THR A 280 -15.36 14.33 -10.03
CA THR A 280 -15.32 13.16 -10.91
C THR A 280 -16.12 12.03 -10.28
N SER A 281 -16.97 11.40 -11.08
CA SER A 281 -17.70 10.20 -10.66
C SER A 281 -16.84 8.95 -10.82
N ARG A 282 -17.22 7.87 -10.14
CA ARG A 282 -16.61 6.54 -10.32
C ARG A 282 -16.51 6.12 -11.79
N SER A 283 -17.56 6.35 -12.58
CA SER A 283 -17.58 5.99 -14.00
C SER A 283 -16.62 6.84 -14.83
N GLN A 284 -16.56 8.14 -14.58
CA GLN A 284 -15.61 9.03 -15.27
C GLN A 284 -14.16 8.68 -14.92
N ALA A 285 -13.87 8.26 -13.69
CA ALA A 285 -12.54 7.80 -13.33
C ALA A 285 -12.13 6.54 -14.12
N VAL A 286 -13.07 5.61 -14.35
CA VAL A 286 -12.83 4.44 -15.21
C VAL A 286 -12.56 4.90 -16.65
N GLU A 287 -13.37 5.78 -17.21
CA GLU A 287 -13.17 6.29 -18.58
C GLU A 287 -11.79 6.95 -18.76
N LEU A 288 -11.34 7.74 -17.77
CA LEU A 288 -10.02 8.35 -17.77
C LEU A 288 -8.89 7.31 -17.69
N ALA A 289 -9.06 6.30 -16.85
CA ALA A 289 -8.09 5.22 -16.71
C ALA A 289 -7.99 4.36 -17.98
N GLU A 290 -9.12 4.03 -18.62
CA GLU A 290 -9.16 3.32 -19.91
C GLU A 290 -8.51 4.13 -21.02
N ALA A 291 -8.77 5.44 -21.09
CA ALA A 291 -8.12 6.32 -22.05
C ALA A 291 -6.58 6.32 -21.86
N TRP A 292 -6.12 6.41 -20.60
CA TRP A 292 -4.70 6.34 -20.28
C TRP A 292 -4.07 5.00 -20.69
N LEU A 293 -4.76 3.88 -20.45
CA LEU A 293 -4.30 2.55 -20.84
C LEU A 293 -4.10 2.44 -22.35
N VAL A 294 -5.07 2.91 -23.15
CA VAL A 294 -4.98 2.91 -24.61
C VAL A 294 -3.82 3.80 -25.10
N GLU A 295 -3.67 5.00 -24.54
CA GLU A 295 -2.57 5.92 -24.88
C GLU A 295 -1.19 5.32 -24.59
N ASN A 296 -1.08 4.50 -23.55
CA ASN A 296 0.16 3.82 -23.15
C ASN A 296 0.31 2.41 -23.76
N GLY A 297 -0.48 2.10 -24.79
CA GLY A 297 -0.34 0.88 -25.59
C GLY A 297 -0.74 -0.41 -24.86
N TYR A 298 -1.57 -0.33 -23.83
CA TYR A 298 -2.25 -1.51 -23.29
C TYR A 298 -3.47 -1.82 -24.15
N THR A 299 -3.73 -3.10 -24.39
CA THR A 299 -4.92 -3.56 -25.10
C THR A 299 -6.01 -3.84 -24.08
N THR A 300 -7.27 -3.56 -24.41
CA THR A 300 -8.41 -3.94 -23.57
C THR A 300 -8.72 -5.44 -23.62
N GLU A 301 -8.04 -6.20 -24.48
CA GLU A 301 -8.19 -7.66 -24.60
C GLU A 301 -7.39 -8.41 -23.52
N ASP A 302 -6.25 -7.84 -23.11
CA ASP A 302 -5.33 -8.47 -22.14
C ASP A 302 -5.55 -7.99 -20.69
N ILE A 303 -6.54 -7.11 -20.48
CA ILE A 303 -6.81 -6.49 -19.18
C ILE A 303 -8.31 -6.51 -18.88
N THR A 304 -8.68 -6.73 -17.63
CA THR A 304 -10.06 -6.55 -17.16
C THR A 304 -10.09 -5.59 -15.99
N LEU A 305 -11.17 -4.80 -15.90
CA LEU A 305 -11.40 -3.96 -14.74
C LEU A 305 -11.61 -4.86 -13.52
N ASP A 306 -10.68 -4.76 -12.56
CA ASP A 306 -10.64 -5.55 -11.34
C ASP A 306 -11.54 -4.92 -10.28
N TYR A 307 -11.21 -3.68 -9.88
CA TYR A 307 -12.07 -2.89 -9.00
C TYR A 307 -11.87 -1.39 -9.18
N VAL A 308 -12.83 -0.64 -8.61
CA VAL A 308 -12.74 0.81 -8.45
C VAL A 308 -13.04 1.19 -7.02
N SER A 309 -12.21 2.04 -6.44
CA SER A 309 -12.24 2.35 -5.01
C SER A 309 -12.13 3.84 -4.79
N ALA A 310 -13.10 4.41 -4.08
CA ALA A 310 -13.01 5.80 -3.67
C ALA A 310 -11.92 5.94 -2.60
N ILE A 311 -11.15 7.01 -2.71
CA ILE A 311 -10.32 7.51 -1.62
C ILE A 311 -11.09 8.68 -1.02
N ASP A 312 -11.44 8.55 0.25
CA ASP A 312 -12.15 9.58 0.96
C ASP A 312 -11.19 10.34 1.88
N ALA A 313 -11.34 11.66 1.89
CA ALA A 313 -10.79 12.56 2.89
C ALA A 313 -11.88 12.88 3.92
N ILE A 314 -11.61 12.55 5.18
CA ILE A 314 -12.57 12.72 6.29
C ILE A 314 -11.95 13.69 7.30
N VAL A 315 -12.52 14.89 7.36
CA VAL A 315 -12.08 15.91 8.33
C VAL A 315 -12.82 15.71 9.66
N ASN A 316 -14.12 15.42 9.59
CA ASN A 316 -14.99 15.15 10.73
C ASN A 316 -15.88 13.95 10.41
N ASP A 317 -16.41 13.25 11.43
CA ASP A 317 -17.16 11.99 11.24
C ASP A 317 -18.42 12.11 10.35
N ASN A 318 -18.87 13.35 10.08
CA ASN A 318 -20.03 13.65 9.24
C ASN A 318 -19.66 14.26 7.88
N ASP A 319 -18.37 14.45 7.57
CA ASP A 319 -17.89 15.16 6.40
C ASP A 319 -16.78 14.36 5.71
N ALA A 320 -17.21 13.27 5.05
CA ALA A 320 -16.37 12.48 4.14
C ALA A 320 -16.56 13.02 2.73
N MET A 321 -15.45 13.35 2.06
CA MET A 321 -15.44 13.75 0.66
C MET A 321 -14.52 12.83 -0.14
N THR A 322 -14.99 12.37 -1.29
CA THR A 322 -14.12 11.65 -2.21
C THR A 322 -13.12 12.62 -2.84
N VAL A 323 -11.85 12.26 -2.73
CA VAL A 323 -10.70 13.00 -3.26
C VAL A 323 -9.99 12.24 -4.37
N GLY A 324 -10.52 11.09 -4.77
CA GLY A 324 -9.98 10.37 -5.92
C GLY A 324 -10.53 8.95 -6.02
N TYR A 325 -10.14 8.28 -7.09
CA TYR A 325 -10.48 6.89 -7.33
C TYR A 325 -9.22 6.11 -7.68
N ILE A 326 -9.07 4.96 -7.06
CA ILE A 326 -8.16 3.91 -7.52
C ILE A 326 -8.95 3.08 -8.53
N VAL A 327 -8.48 3.03 -9.76
CA VAL A 327 -9.00 2.17 -10.81
C VAL A 327 -7.94 1.11 -11.08
N ARG A 328 -8.27 -0.14 -10.79
CA ARG A 328 -7.34 -1.25 -10.96
C ARG A 328 -7.81 -2.17 -12.07
N TYR A 329 -6.85 -2.59 -12.88
CA TYR A 329 -7.02 -3.60 -13.91
C TYR A 329 -6.15 -4.81 -13.60
N ALA A 330 -6.69 -6.00 -13.77
CA ALA A 330 -5.96 -7.25 -13.71
C ALA A 330 -5.58 -7.68 -15.12
N ARG A 331 -4.40 -8.29 -15.27
CA ARG A 331 -4.03 -8.95 -16.50
C ARG A 331 -4.84 -10.22 -16.69
N THR A 332 -5.31 -10.46 -17.90
CA THR A 332 -6.09 -11.65 -18.25
C THR A 332 -5.57 -12.36 -19.48
N ILE A 333 -5.81 -13.67 -19.53
CA ILE A 333 -5.74 -14.50 -20.73
C ILE A 333 -7.11 -15.13 -20.89
N ASP A 334 -7.74 -14.97 -22.06
CA ASP A 334 -9.09 -15.50 -22.34
C ASP A 334 -10.15 -15.12 -21.28
N GLY A 335 -10.01 -13.93 -20.68
CA GLY A 335 -10.90 -13.43 -19.63
C GLY A 335 -10.64 -13.99 -18.23
N LEU A 336 -9.62 -14.84 -18.04
CA LEU A 336 -9.17 -15.33 -16.73
C LEU A 336 -7.97 -14.53 -16.22
N ASN A 337 -8.02 -14.13 -14.95
CA ASN A 337 -6.95 -13.37 -14.31
C ASN A 337 -5.64 -14.16 -14.22
N ILE A 338 -4.51 -13.47 -14.38
CA ILE A 338 -3.19 -14.01 -14.07
C ILE A 338 -2.79 -13.63 -12.63
N ARG A 339 -2.44 -14.64 -11.83
CA ARG A 339 -1.99 -14.52 -10.45
C ARG A 339 -0.52 -14.98 -10.36
N SER A 340 0.43 -14.04 -10.39
CA SER A 340 1.87 -14.30 -10.34
C SER A 340 2.41 -14.32 -8.91
N ASN A 341 2.94 -15.46 -8.46
CA ASN A 341 3.61 -15.61 -7.14
C ASN A 341 2.87 -14.86 -6.00
N GLY A 342 1.55 -15.02 -5.99
CA GLY A 342 0.63 -14.44 -5.04
C GLY A 342 0.31 -12.94 -5.22
N ALA A 343 0.99 -12.20 -6.11
CA ALA A 343 0.51 -10.91 -6.59
C ALA A 343 -0.36 -11.11 -7.85
N CYS A 344 -1.43 -10.34 -7.98
CA CYS A 344 -2.10 -10.23 -9.28
C CYS A 344 -1.24 -9.34 -10.19
N ASP A 345 -0.92 -9.79 -11.41
CA ASP A 345 -0.40 -8.91 -12.46
C ASP A 345 -1.43 -7.82 -12.72
N HIS A 346 -1.05 -6.55 -12.63
CA HIS A 346 -2.02 -5.47 -12.60
C HIS A 346 -1.47 -4.11 -13.01
N ILE A 347 -2.41 -3.22 -13.29
CA ILE A 347 -2.19 -1.79 -13.41
C ILE A 347 -3.16 -1.10 -12.45
N SER A 348 -2.63 -0.33 -11.51
CA SER A 348 -3.42 0.42 -10.53
C SER A 348 -3.21 1.91 -10.76
N ILE A 349 -4.29 2.61 -11.11
CA ILE A 349 -4.29 3.99 -11.57
C ILE A 349 -5.03 4.85 -10.54
N LEU A 350 -4.37 5.88 -10.02
CA LEU A 350 -4.98 6.91 -9.19
C LEU A 350 -5.48 8.05 -10.07
N VAL A 351 -6.78 8.29 -9.99
CA VAL A 351 -7.45 9.41 -10.65
C VAL A 351 -7.84 10.45 -9.62
N ASN A 352 -7.45 11.71 -9.83
CA ASN A 352 -7.93 12.88 -9.08
C ASN A 352 -8.48 13.89 -10.08
N GLY A 353 -9.76 14.22 -9.99
CA GLY A 353 -10.37 15.14 -10.93
C GLY A 353 -10.35 14.54 -12.34
N ASP A 354 -9.82 15.31 -13.29
CA ASP A 354 -9.58 14.93 -14.68
C ASP A 354 -8.15 14.45 -14.94
N GLU A 355 -7.34 14.25 -13.89
CA GLU A 355 -5.93 13.91 -14.00
C GLU A 355 -5.60 12.49 -13.51
N ILE A 356 -4.65 11.86 -14.21
CA ILE A 356 -3.97 10.65 -13.74
C ILE A 356 -2.81 11.08 -12.83
N VAL A 357 -2.94 10.83 -11.54
CA VAL A 357 -2.00 11.30 -10.52
C VAL A 357 -0.90 10.28 -10.25
N SER A 358 -1.21 9.00 -10.36
CA SER A 358 -0.26 7.93 -10.10
C SER A 358 -0.60 6.67 -10.87
N VAL A 359 0.41 5.91 -11.26
CA VAL A 359 0.27 4.57 -11.81
C VAL A 359 1.24 3.61 -11.12
N SER A 360 0.72 2.46 -10.69
CA SER A 360 1.50 1.30 -10.26
C SER A 360 1.32 0.21 -11.31
N ASP A 361 2.41 -0.14 -11.98
CA ASP A 361 2.41 -1.18 -13.01
C ASP A 361 3.20 -2.40 -12.51
N MET A 362 2.49 -3.47 -12.20
CA MET A 362 3.08 -4.79 -11.99
C MET A 362 2.67 -5.70 -13.12
N TRP A 363 3.27 -5.46 -14.29
CA TRP A 363 3.21 -6.33 -15.45
C TRP A 363 4.43 -7.25 -15.45
N SER A 364 4.24 -8.55 -15.25
CA SER A 364 5.35 -9.50 -15.31
C SER A 364 5.72 -9.79 -16.77
N ASP A 365 7.01 -10.00 -17.06
CA ASP A 365 7.40 -10.55 -18.35
C ASP A 365 6.99 -12.03 -18.40
N ILE A 366 6.20 -12.37 -19.40
CA ILE A 366 5.66 -13.71 -19.58
C ILE A 366 6.43 -14.36 -20.72
N HIS A 367 7.41 -15.19 -20.37
CA HIS A 367 8.11 -16.03 -21.32
C HIS A 367 7.40 -17.36 -21.39
N LEU A 368 6.84 -17.68 -22.55
CA LEU A 368 6.11 -18.94 -22.72
C LEU A 368 6.85 -19.84 -23.69
N THR A 369 7.14 -21.04 -23.21
CA THR A 369 7.45 -22.20 -24.03
C THR A 369 6.16 -22.63 -24.72
N ALA A 370 6.19 -22.81 -26.04
CA ALA A 370 5.05 -23.36 -26.76
C ALA A 370 4.72 -24.73 -26.16
N ASN A 371 3.49 -24.89 -25.66
CA ASN A 371 3.03 -26.20 -25.19
C ASN A 371 3.15 -27.20 -26.34
N GLU A 372 3.66 -28.39 -26.03
CA GLU A 372 3.65 -29.48 -26.99
C GLU A 372 2.20 -29.79 -27.37
N SER A 373 1.88 -29.62 -28.66
CA SER A 373 0.55 -29.88 -29.19
C SER A 373 0.09 -31.30 -28.79
N GLY A 374 -0.99 -31.40 -28.00
CA GLY A 374 -1.58 -32.68 -27.61
C GLY A 374 -1.58 -33.01 -26.11
N HIS A 375 -1.18 -32.10 -25.22
CA HIS A 375 -1.38 -32.28 -23.78
C HIS A 375 -2.89 -32.24 -23.43
N GLU A 376 -3.40 -33.31 -22.83
CA GLU A 376 -4.78 -33.35 -22.32
C GLU A 376 -4.80 -32.68 -20.94
N LEU A 377 -5.54 -31.57 -20.81
CA LEU A 377 -5.70 -30.87 -19.54
C LEU A 377 -6.50 -31.74 -18.57
N ASN A 378 -5.83 -32.32 -17.58
CA ASN A 378 -6.49 -33.05 -16.51
C ASN A 378 -6.79 -32.11 -15.35
N ILE A 379 -7.94 -31.44 -15.40
CA ILE A 379 -8.31 -30.47 -14.38
C ILE A 379 -8.99 -31.15 -13.18
N MET A 380 -8.39 -31.01 -12.02
CA MET A 380 -8.87 -31.51 -10.74
C MET A 380 -10.11 -30.74 -10.27
N PRO A 381 -11.12 -31.42 -9.68
CA PRO A 381 -12.24 -30.73 -9.03
C PRO A 381 -11.79 -29.77 -7.93
N VAL A 382 -12.48 -28.63 -7.80
CA VAL A 382 -12.20 -27.57 -6.80
C VAL A 382 -11.96 -28.14 -5.40
N ASN A 383 -12.87 -28.98 -4.91
CA ASN A 383 -12.76 -29.54 -3.57
C ASN A 383 -11.48 -30.37 -3.37
N LYS A 384 -11.10 -31.17 -4.37
CA LYS A 384 -9.88 -32.00 -4.33
C LYS A 384 -8.61 -31.18 -4.40
N ALA A 385 -8.59 -30.13 -5.22
CA ALA A 385 -7.45 -29.22 -5.26
C ALA A 385 -7.22 -28.54 -3.90
N LEU A 386 -8.29 -28.06 -3.26
CA LEU A 386 -8.18 -27.44 -1.93
C LEU A 386 -7.78 -28.43 -0.85
N GLU A 387 -8.36 -29.64 -0.84
CA GLU A 387 -7.97 -30.72 0.07
C GLU A 387 -6.47 -31.03 -0.04
N ASN A 388 -5.96 -31.20 -1.27
CA ASN A 388 -4.56 -31.50 -1.53
C ASN A 388 -3.61 -30.37 -1.06
N ALA A 389 -3.96 -29.12 -1.32
CA ALA A 389 -3.13 -27.96 -0.96
C ALA A 389 -3.21 -27.59 0.53
N SER A 390 -4.26 -28.02 1.24
CA SER A 390 -4.61 -27.53 2.59
C SER A 390 -3.47 -27.61 3.60
N LYS A 391 -2.66 -28.67 3.57
CA LYS A 391 -1.52 -28.85 4.48
C LYS A 391 -0.43 -27.81 4.23
N GLU A 392 -0.11 -27.57 2.96
CA GLU A 392 0.92 -26.59 2.62
C GLU A 392 0.43 -25.18 2.90
N ILE A 393 -0.83 -24.86 2.56
CA ILE A 393 -1.46 -23.59 2.96
C ILE A 393 -1.38 -23.41 4.49
N SER A 394 -1.70 -24.44 5.27
CA SER A 394 -1.63 -24.39 6.73
C SER A 394 -0.22 -24.15 7.27
N ASN A 395 0.83 -24.52 6.54
CA ASN A 395 2.22 -24.25 6.90
C ASN A 395 2.62 -22.79 6.61
N GLN A 396 2.01 -22.17 5.61
CA GLN A 396 2.30 -20.79 5.19
C GLN A 396 1.53 -19.74 6.00
N VAL A 397 0.31 -20.07 6.47
CA VAL A 397 -0.49 -19.16 7.28
C VAL A 397 0.05 -19.10 8.72
N LYS A 398 0.51 -17.91 9.13
CA LYS A 398 0.99 -17.62 10.50
C LYS A 398 -0.16 -17.11 11.39
N GLY A 399 -0.28 -17.67 12.60
CA GLY A 399 -1.00 -17.10 13.75
C GLY A 399 -2.54 -17.16 13.76
N GLY A 400 -3.20 -17.28 12.60
CA GLY A 400 -4.66 -17.30 12.48
C GLY A 400 -5.22 -18.50 11.70
N LYS A 401 -6.51 -18.76 11.87
CA LYS A 401 -7.25 -19.69 11.03
C LYS A 401 -7.75 -18.94 9.79
N VAL A 402 -7.39 -19.42 8.59
CA VAL A 402 -7.96 -18.93 7.33
C VAL A 402 -9.22 -19.70 7.02
N ASN A 403 -10.26 -18.96 6.60
CA ASN A 403 -11.52 -19.54 6.20
C ASN A 403 -11.85 -19.18 4.75
N PHE A 404 -11.59 -20.10 3.82
CA PHE A 404 -11.91 -19.91 2.40
C PHE A 404 -13.42 -20.02 2.17
N VAL A 405 -13.96 -19.05 1.43
CA VAL A 405 -15.41 -18.97 1.16
C VAL A 405 -15.75 -18.89 -0.32
N THR A 406 -14.80 -18.48 -1.16
CA THR A 406 -15.00 -18.36 -2.61
C THR A 406 -13.84 -19.00 -3.36
N VAL A 407 -14.08 -19.41 -4.61
CA VAL A 407 -13.07 -19.88 -5.56
C VAL A 407 -13.31 -19.21 -6.92
N ASN A 408 -12.24 -18.81 -7.59
CA ASN A 408 -12.26 -18.32 -8.97
C ASN A 408 -11.25 -19.12 -9.82
N PRO A 409 -11.58 -19.50 -11.07
CA PRO A 409 -10.59 -19.98 -12.02
C PRO A 409 -9.65 -18.83 -12.42
N CYS A 410 -8.36 -19.14 -12.54
CA CYS A 410 -7.33 -18.18 -12.90
C CYS A 410 -6.14 -18.90 -13.57
N TYR A 411 -5.18 -18.14 -14.04
CA TYR A 411 -3.87 -18.63 -14.43
C TYR A 411 -2.83 -18.24 -13.37
N SER A 412 -1.81 -19.07 -13.17
CA SER A 412 -0.70 -18.78 -12.26
C SER A 412 0.62 -19.21 -12.88
N PHE A 413 1.74 -18.84 -12.24
CA PHE A 413 3.07 -19.32 -12.64
C PHE A 413 3.51 -20.46 -11.74
N GLN A 414 3.98 -21.55 -12.36
CA GLN A 414 4.66 -22.65 -11.69
C GLN A 414 5.94 -22.94 -12.49
N ASN A 415 7.11 -22.76 -11.86
CA ASN A 415 8.42 -22.90 -12.52
C ASN A 415 8.56 -22.05 -13.80
N GLU A 416 8.12 -20.80 -13.76
CA GLU A 416 8.10 -19.84 -14.90
C GLU A 416 7.10 -20.18 -16.02
N GLU A 417 6.39 -21.30 -15.93
CA GLU A 417 5.34 -21.68 -16.87
C GLU A 417 3.97 -21.23 -16.36
N ILE A 418 3.11 -20.77 -17.26
CA ILE A 418 1.72 -20.49 -16.90
C ILE A 418 0.96 -21.80 -16.79
N VAL A 419 0.20 -21.97 -15.71
CA VAL A 419 -0.63 -23.16 -15.47
C VAL A 419 -2.06 -22.76 -15.11
N PRO A 420 -3.07 -23.57 -15.48
CA PRO A 420 -4.42 -23.46 -14.93
C PRO A 420 -4.39 -23.54 -13.40
N ALA A 421 -5.11 -22.65 -12.74
CA ALA A 421 -5.12 -22.55 -11.27
C ALA A 421 -6.48 -22.14 -10.71
N TYR A 422 -6.63 -22.38 -9.41
CA TYR A 422 -7.74 -21.88 -8.59
C TYR A 422 -7.24 -20.83 -7.61
N GLU A 423 -7.94 -19.70 -7.57
CA GLU A 423 -7.80 -18.69 -6.53
C GLU A 423 -8.87 -18.95 -5.46
N PHE A 424 -8.45 -19.44 -4.30
CA PHE A 424 -9.30 -19.55 -3.12
C PHE A 424 -9.23 -18.25 -2.32
N VAL A 425 -10.39 -17.65 -2.02
CA VAL A 425 -10.50 -16.37 -1.31
C VAL A 425 -11.17 -16.56 0.05
N SER A 426 -10.55 -16.05 1.10
CA SER A 426 -11.06 -16.09 2.47
C SER A 426 -11.96 -14.91 2.83
N GLU A 427 -12.61 -15.00 3.98
CA GLU A 427 -13.48 -13.94 4.51
C GLU A 427 -12.73 -12.63 4.79
N ASP A 428 -11.45 -12.71 5.12
CA ASP A 428 -10.56 -11.56 5.35
C ASP A 428 -9.73 -11.16 4.11
N GLY A 429 -10.03 -11.77 2.95
CA GLY A 429 -9.40 -11.46 1.67
C GLY A 429 -7.99 -12.03 1.52
N ILE A 430 -7.61 -13.05 2.30
CA ILE A 430 -6.46 -13.89 1.98
C ILE A 430 -6.81 -14.72 0.75
N THR A 431 -5.83 -14.82 -0.13
CA THR A 431 -5.86 -15.64 -1.32
C THR A 431 -4.88 -16.80 -1.18
N ALA A 432 -5.27 -17.97 -1.67
CA ALA A 432 -4.38 -19.07 -1.93
C ALA A 432 -4.54 -19.50 -3.38
N ILE A 433 -3.42 -19.60 -4.08
CA ILE A 433 -3.36 -20.03 -5.48
C ILE A 433 -2.89 -21.49 -5.49
N VAL A 434 -3.70 -22.33 -6.12
CA VAL A 434 -3.50 -23.79 -6.18
C VAL A 434 -3.58 -24.23 -7.63
N SER A 435 -2.65 -25.05 -8.08
CA SER A 435 -2.68 -25.62 -9.44
C SER A 435 -3.96 -26.43 -9.64
N ALA A 436 -4.68 -26.13 -10.72
CA ALA A 436 -5.91 -26.83 -11.04
C ALA A 436 -5.62 -28.22 -11.61
N GLU A 437 -4.41 -28.51 -12.08
CA GLU A 437 -4.06 -29.81 -12.68
C GLU A 437 -3.73 -30.86 -11.62
N ASN A 438 -3.00 -30.48 -10.57
CA ASN A 438 -2.45 -31.42 -9.60
C ASN A 438 -2.81 -31.10 -8.13
N GLY A 439 -3.44 -29.95 -7.87
CA GLY A 439 -3.78 -29.52 -6.51
C GLY A 439 -2.56 -29.09 -5.68
N GLU A 440 -1.41 -28.83 -6.31
CA GLU A 440 -0.23 -28.31 -5.61
C GLU A 440 -0.44 -26.84 -5.22
N PHE A 441 -0.04 -26.52 -4.00
CA PHE A 441 -0.01 -25.14 -3.54
C PHE A 441 1.07 -24.35 -4.31
N ILE A 442 0.68 -23.22 -4.88
CA ILE A 442 1.60 -22.33 -5.61
C ILE A 442 2.01 -21.17 -4.72
N SER A 443 1.04 -20.43 -4.18
CA SER A 443 1.32 -19.24 -3.38
C SER A 443 0.14 -18.84 -2.48
N THR A 444 0.41 -18.01 -1.48
CA THR A 444 -0.62 -17.35 -0.66
C THR A 444 -0.31 -15.87 -0.54
N LYS A 445 -1.35 -15.01 -0.57
CA LYS A 445 -1.23 -13.58 -0.28
C LYS A 445 -2.42 -12.97 0.44
#